data_AF-A0A954WPH4-F1
#
_entry.id   AF-A0A954WPH4-F1
#
_cell.length_a   1.000
_cell.length_b   1.000
_cell.length_c   1.000
_cell.angle_alpha   90.00
_cell.angle_beta   90.00
_cell.angle_gamma   90.00
#
_symmetry.space_group_name_H-M   'P 1'
#
loop_
_entity.id
_entity.type
_entity.pdbx_description
1 polymer ?
#
loop_
_entity_poly.entity_id
_entity_poly.type
_entity_poly.pdbx_seq_one_letter_code
_entity_poly.pdbx_strand_id
1 'polypeptide(L)'
;MNATTIRANVRSHLLLALMLFAMTASAKSAELDNDLRTLLQNAGISTMPSATANDPNKVELGRMLFFDRELSGHRDTACATCHHPSTMSGDGRSLPSGTGGEGLGPDRTIGDGLESIPRNSPEIFDRGNSDWTSMFWDSRVANTNGHLQTPAGADLPDGLESPLAAQAMFPVTSRAEMRGFAGQPDAFGNTNELASLDDSNLTGIWDGLMNRVLAIPQYKQMFQDAYPSTPEAELGFQHAANAIAAFEAESFTTSDSRWDRYLSGDDSAISPAAKRGAHLFYGGANCSSCHSGNIMTDQEHHNIGVPQLGPGKDESGLDVGRMLVTQSEDDKFTFRTPPLRNTAVTGPWMHNGAYTELESAVRHFFSPESAIENFDVDKLAEVLRSTVRLEASDIEQLLATLDGGLPTDMGVTDQDINDLMAFLFSLTSPTVDMLPALTPDSVPSGLPVDGLSESLFSVMYDAETGNLMVDGPEGIDLDGFFLRILANGDSEPEFTFELGSAPWADETDIVLSDDMMAQSFIEYRSDASFLMSDGDLISAMLPAGMSAEALSDTLSVVYRMRGNPALWTADVTVVPEPDVLPLVAFGVLLAFQFRRRP
;
A
#
# COMPACT_ATOMS: atom_id res chain seq x y z
N MET A 1 -55.83 38.73 -14.01
CA MET A 1 -55.33 37.33 -14.06
C MET A 1 -55.42 36.76 -12.67
N ASN A 2 -55.98 35.56 -12.51
CA ASN A 2 -56.17 34.95 -11.18
C ASN A 2 -54.83 34.43 -10.63
N ALA A 3 -54.61 34.53 -9.32
CA ALA A 3 -53.33 34.19 -8.66
C ALA A 3 -52.86 32.74 -8.96
N THR A 4 -53.80 31.84 -9.23
CA THR A 4 -53.58 30.46 -9.66
C THR A 4 -52.91 30.36 -11.03
N THR A 5 -53.31 31.20 -11.99
CA THR A 5 -52.74 31.24 -13.36
C THR A 5 -51.31 31.79 -13.34
N ILE A 6 -51.04 32.77 -12.46
CA ILE A 6 -49.69 33.34 -12.29
C ILE A 6 -48.74 32.29 -11.70
N ARG A 7 -49.16 31.54 -10.66
CA ARG A 7 -48.35 30.46 -10.06
C ARG A 7 -48.07 29.32 -11.04
N ALA A 8 -49.03 28.95 -11.88
CA ALA A 8 -48.84 27.92 -12.92
C ALA A 8 -47.86 28.36 -14.01
N ASN A 9 -47.93 29.63 -14.45
CA ASN A 9 -47.00 30.18 -15.43
C ASN A 9 -45.58 30.32 -14.86
N VAL A 10 -45.43 30.79 -13.62
CA VAL A 10 -44.11 30.88 -12.96
C VAL A 10 -43.47 29.49 -12.81
N ARG A 11 -44.22 28.46 -12.40
CA ARG A 11 -43.71 27.08 -12.35
C ARG A 11 -43.31 26.56 -13.72
N SER A 12 -44.11 26.84 -14.77
CA SER A 12 -43.82 26.40 -16.13
C SER A 12 -42.58 27.08 -16.73
N HIS A 13 -42.39 28.38 -16.46
CA HIS A 13 -41.19 29.10 -16.87
C HIS A 13 -39.94 28.67 -16.09
N LEU A 14 -40.09 28.35 -14.80
CA LEU A 14 -39.00 27.81 -13.99
C LEU A 14 -38.57 26.43 -14.50
N LEU A 15 -39.53 25.54 -14.78
CA LEU A 15 -39.27 24.21 -15.36
C LEU A 15 -38.60 24.31 -16.74
N LEU A 16 -39.06 25.21 -17.60
CA LEU A 16 -38.44 25.43 -18.92
C LEU A 16 -37.01 25.99 -18.79
N ALA A 17 -36.77 26.91 -17.86
CA ALA A 17 -35.44 27.44 -17.59
C ALA A 17 -34.49 26.36 -17.02
N LEU A 18 -34.98 25.51 -16.11
CA LEU A 18 -34.24 24.35 -15.59
C LEU A 18 -33.93 23.34 -16.70
N MET A 19 -34.88 23.05 -17.60
CA MET A 19 -34.64 22.17 -18.75
C MET A 19 -33.62 22.76 -19.73
N LEU A 20 -33.74 24.04 -20.08
CA LEU A 20 -32.77 24.73 -20.95
C LEU A 20 -31.37 24.73 -20.33
N PHE A 21 -31.27 25.04 -19.04
CA PHE A 21 -30.00 24.99 -18.31
C PHE A 21 -29.40 23.59 -18.32
N ALA A 22 -30.19 22.55 -18.01
CA ALA A 22 -29.75 21.16 -18.06
C ALA A 22 -29.29 20.73 -19.46
N MET A 23 -29.99 21.14 -20.52
CA MET A 23 -29.58 20.88 -21.91
C MET A 23 -28.25 21.56 -22.25
N THR A 24 -28.06 22.83 -21.86
CA THR A 24 -26.79 23.54 -22.11
C THR A 24 -25.62 22.94 -21.32
N ALA A 25 -25.84 22.52 -20.07
CA ALA A 25 -24.82 21.87 -19.26
C ALA A 25 -24.44 20.49 -19.83
N SER A 26 -25.43 19.72 -20.29
CA SER A 26 -25.21 18.43 -20.96
C SER A 26 -24.43 18.59 -22.26
N ALA A 27 -24.76 19.59 -23.10
CA ALA A 27 -24.04 19.86 -24.33
C ALA A 27 -22.57 20.26 -24.08
N LYS A 28 -22.32 21.13 -23.09
CA LYS A 28 -20.95 21.53 -22.71
C LYS A 28 -20.13 20.38 -22.13
N SER A 29 -20.77 19.46 -21.39
CA SER A 29 -20.09 18.24 -20.91
C SER A 29 -19.71 17.33 -22.07
N ALA A 30 -20.63 17.10 -23.03
CA ALA A 30 -20.35 16.27 -24.18
C ALA A 30 -19.25 16.85 -25.09
N GLU A 31 -19.16 18.17 -25.21
CA GLU A 31 -18.06 18.86 -25.89
C GLU A 31 -16.71 18.56 -25.21
N LEU A 32 -16.65 18.71 -23.88
CA LEU A 32 -15.44 18.42 -23.10
C LEU A 32 -14.99 16.96 -23.21
N ASP A 33 -15.93 16.01 -23.24
CA ASP A 33 -15.62 14.59 -23.46
C ASP A 33 -15.03 14.36 -24.85
N ASN A 34 -15.64 14.91 -25.91
CA ASN A 34 -15.13 14.75 -27.27
C ASN A 34 -13.73 15.37 -27.46
N ASP A 35 -13.49 16.54 -26.88
CA ASP A 35 -12.19 17.21 -26.93
C ASP A 35 -11.13 16.38 -26.20
N LEU A 36 -11.45 15.89 -24.99
CA LEU A 36 -10.54 15.04 -24.23
C LEU A 36 -10.25 13.74 -24.96
N ARG A 37 -11.26 13.08 -25.57
CA ARG A 37 -11.04 11.86 -26.38
C ARG A 37 -10.09 12.12 -27.54
N THR A 38 -10.18 13.28 -28.18
CA THR A 38 -9.28 13.67 -29.27
C THR A 38 -7.84 13.84 -28.76
N LEU A 39 -7.64 14.49 -27.61
CA LEU A 39 -6.33 14.61 -26.97
C LEU A 39 -5.74 13.23 -26.63
N LEU A 40 -6.54 12.35 -26.03
CA LEU A 40 -6.11 11.00 -25.64
C LEU A 40 -5.75 10.15 -26.86
N GLN A 41 -6.53 10.24 -27.95
CA GLN A 41 -6.21 9.56 -29.19
C GLN A 41 -4.88 10.04 -29.78
N ASN A 42 -4.63 11.36 -29.77
CA ASN A 42 -3.38 11.94 -30.25
C ASN A 42 -2.19 11.54 -29.38
N ALA A 43 -2.40 11.40 -28.06
CA ALA A 43 -1.39 10.96 -27.10
C ALA A 43 -1.25 9.42 -27.04
N GLY A 44 -2.03 8.65 -27.81
CA GLY A 44 -1.97 7.18 -27.83
C GLY A 44 -2.45 6.51 -26.54
N ILE A 45 -3.25 7.21 -25.72
CA ILE A 45 -3.71 6.72 -24.41
C ILE A 45 -4.89 5.77 -24.60
N SER A 46 -4.81 4.63 -23.93
CA SER A 46 -5.81 3.56 -23.94
C SER A 46 -5.91 2.91 -22.57
N THR A 47 -6.87 2.00 -22.41
CA THR A 47 -7.00 1.18 -21.19
C THR A 47 -5.74 0.35 -20.96
N MET A 48 -5.37 0.15 -19.70
CA MET A 48 -4.27 -0.75 -19.35
C MET A 48 -4.51 -2.15 -19.93
N PRO A 49 -3.47 -2.81 -20.48
CA PRO A 49 -3.57 -4.21 -20.84
C PRO A 49 -3.91 -5.04 -19.58
N SER A 50 -4.66 -6.13 -19.76
CA SER A 50 -4.82 -7.10 -18.69
C SER A 50 -3.45 -7.68 -18.31
N ALA A 51 -3.20 -7.81 -17.01
CA ALA A 51 -1.99 -8.46 -16.52
C ALA A 51 -1.86 -9.88 -17.09
N THR A 52 -0.62 -10.28 -17.39
CA THR A 52 -0.34 -11.66 -17.75
C THR A 52 -0.40 -12.49 -16.47
N ALA A 53 -1.24 -13.53 -16.47
CA ALA A 53 -1.35 -14.44 -15.33
C ALA A 53 -0.03 -15.18 -15.12
N ASN A 54 0.49 -15.18 -13.89
CA ASN A 54 1.67 -15.94 -13.52
C ASN A 54 1.28 -17.34 -13.00
N ASP A 55 2.27 -18.22 -12.84
CA ASP A 55 2.07 -19.51 -12.17
C ASP A 55 1.66 -19.25 -10.70
N PRO A 56 0.49 -19.72 -10.23
CA PRO A 56 0.04 -19.51 -8.86
C PRO A 56 1.03 -20.00 -7.79
N ASN A 57 1.77 -21.09 -8.03
CA ASN A 57 2.75 -21.60 -7.08
C ASN A 57 3.92 -20.61 -6.94
N LYS A 58 4.32 -19.99 -8.05
CA LYS A 58 5.38 -19.00 -8.09
C LYS A 58 4.95 -17.68 -7.47
N VAL A 59 3.70 -17.25 -7.68
CA VAL A 59 3.09 -16.10 -7.00
C VAL A 59 3.06 -16.32 -5.49
N GLU A 60 2.63 -17.49 -5.01
CA GLU A 60 2.57 -17.77 -3.57
C GLU A 60 3.97 -17.89 -2.94
N LEU A 61 4.93 -18.50 -3.63
CA LEU A 61 6.34 -18.48 -3.20
C LEU A 61 6.85 -17.04 -3.10
N GLY A 62 6.59 -16.22 -4.11
CA GLY A 62 6.96 -14.80 -4.13
C GLY A 62 6.34 -14.03 -2.99
N ARG A 63 5.05 -14.26 -2.71
CA ARG A 63 4.34 -13.65 -1.60
C ARG A 63 5.00 -13.99 -0.27
N MET A 64 5.27 -15.27 -0.01
CA MET A 64 5.93 -15.65 1.24
C MET A 64 7.30 -15.00 1.40
N LEU A 65 8.13 -15.02 0.35
CA LEU A 65 9.45 -14.40 0.36
C LEU A 65 9.39 -12.87 0.55
N PHE A 66 8.41 -12.19 -0.05
CA PHE A 66 8.25 -10.74 0.04
C PHE A 66 7.98 -10.27 1.48
N PHE A 67 7.27 -11.07 2.27
CA PHE A 67 6.94 -10.78 3.67
C PHE A 67 7.93 -11.39 4.67
N ASP A 68 8.88 -12.23 4.23
CA ASP A 68 9.76 -12.96 5.13
C ASP A 68 11.08 -12.22 5.36
N ARG A 69 11.35 -11.89 6.63
CA ARG A 69 12.57 -11.22 7.05
C ARG A 69 13.81 -12.11 6.90
N GLU A 70 13.67 -13.41 6.65
CA GLU A 70 14.78 -14.34 6.40
C GLU A 70 15.68 -13.91 5.21
N LEU A 71 15.16 -13.06 4.33
CA LEU A 71 15.93 -12.46 3.22
C LEU A 71 16.84 -11.29 3.63
N SER A 72 16.83 -10.86 4.89
CA SER A 72 17.75 -9.85 5.42
C SER A 72 18.88 -10.46 6.25
N GLY A 73 20.01 -9.76 6.32
CA GLY A 73 21.14 -10.18 7.14
C GLY A 73 20.81 -10.20 8.63
N HIS A 74 20.03 -9.23 9.12
CA HIS A 74 19.61 -9.21 10.53
C HIS A 74 18.33 -9.98 10.82
N ARG A 75 17.61 -10.47 9.81
CA ARG A 75 16.29 -11.09 9.99
C ARG A 75 15.26 -10.16 10.65
N ASP A 76 15.37 -8.86 10.39
CA ASP A 76 14.51 -7.81 10.94
C ASP A 76 13.75 -7.01 9.87
N THR A 77 14.11 -7.19 8.59
CA THR A 77 13.58 -6.40 7.47
C THR A 77 13.20 -7.34 6.33
N ALA A 78 12.00 -7.17 5.78
CA ALA A 78 11.50 -7.85 4.59
C ALA A 78 11.28 -6.83 3.46
N CYS A 79 10.97 -7.29 2.24
CA CYS A 79 10.55 -6.38 1.16
C CYS A 79 9.30 -5.59 1.60
N ALA A 80 8.36 -6.28 2.24
CA ALA A 80 7.14 -5.71 2.80
C ALA A 80 7.37 -4.68 3.92
N THR A 81 8.55 -4.61 4.54
CA THR A 81 8.82 -3.59 5.57
C THR A 81 8.85 -2.18 4.96
N CYS A 82 9.41 -2.03 3.75
CA CYS A 82 9.51 -0.76 3.03
C CYS A 82 8.46 -0.60 1.94
N HIS A 83 7.83 -1.70 1.51
CA HIS A 83 6.81 -1.73 0.46
C HIS A 83 5.50 -2.35 0.97
N HIS A 84 5.08 -1.96 2.19
CA HIS A 84 3.96 -2.62 2.85
C HIS A 84 2.64 -2.32 2.15
N PRO A 85 1.72 -3.30 2.00
CA PRO A 85 0.40 -3.04 1.43
C PRO A 85 -0.41 -1.97 2.17
N SER A 86 -0.27 -1.87 3.50
CA SER A 86 -1.01 -0.87 4.32
C SER A 86 -0.51 0.57 4.17
N THR A 87 0.67 0.76 3.57
CA THR A 87 1.27 2.06 3.24
C THR A 87 1.30 2.26 1.73
N MET A 88 0.34 1.65 1.02
CA MET A 88 0.16 1.74 -0.42
C MET A 88 1.41 1.32 -1.19
N SER A 89 2.08 0.29 -0.70
CA SER A 89 3.28 -0.32 -1.29
C SER A 89 4.54 0.55 -1.32
N GLY A 90 4.52 1.71 -0.65
CA GLY A 90 5.72 2.49 -0.28
C GLY A 90 5.95 2.46 1.23
N ASP A 91 6.88 3.27 1.75
CA ASP A 91 7.20 3.32 3.20
C ASP A 91 6.41 4.42 3.93
N GLY A 92 5.67 5.29 3.23
CA GLY A 92 4.98 6.43 3.86
C GLY A 92 5.92 7.45 4.54
N ARG A 93 7.23 7.33 4.32
CA ARG A 93 8.29 8.20 4.85
C ARG A 93 9.04 8.87 3.71
N SER A 94 9.59 10.06 3.98
CA SER A 94 10.44 10.73 2.99
C SER A 94 11.70 9.92 2.70
N LEU A 95 12.42 9.52 3.77
CA LEU A 95 13.60 8.65 3.68
C LEU A 95 13.38 7.40 4.55
N PRO A 96 13.50 6.18 3.98
CA PRO A 96 13.23 4.94 4.67
C PRO A 96 14.37 4.55 5.63
N SER A 97 14.05 3.62 6.52
CA SER A 97 14.99 2.98 7.45
C SER A 97 15.06 1.50 7.12
N GLY A 98 16.26 0.98 6.82
CA GLY A 98 16.44 -0.44 6.58
C GLY A 98 16.66 -1.24 7.86
N THR A 99 17.56 -2.21 7.77
CA THR A 99 17.92 -3.11 8.88
C THR A 99 18.39 -2.35 10.12
N GLY A 100 18.04 -2.86 11.30
CA GLY A 100 18.19 -2.19 12.59
C GLY A 100 17.06 -1.22 12.96
N GLY A 101 16.13 -0.93 12.04
CA GLY A 101 14.92 -0.16 12.34
C GLY A 101 13.79 -1.01 12.95
N GLU A 102 12.95 -0.39 13.77
CA GLU A 102 11.78 -1.01 14.40
C GLU A 102 10.49 -0.33 13.97
N GLY A 103 9.38 -1.06 13.90
CA GLY A 103 8.09 -0.53 13.45
C GLY A 103 7.91 -0.53 11.93
N LEU A 104 6.81 0.04 11.47
CA LEU A 104 6.36 0.00 10.08
C LEU A 104 5.90 1.38 9.62
N GLY A 105 6.18 1.72 8.36
CA GLY A 105 5.68 2.93 7.75
C GLY A 105 6.13 4.20 8.47
N PRO A 106 5.25 5.21 8.63
CA PRO A 106 5.57 6.46 9.34
C PRO A 106 6.09 6.27 10.78
N ASP A 107 5.69 5.19 11.45
CA ASP A 107 6.09 4.89 12.84
C ASP A 107 7.44 4.16 12.92
N ARG A 108 8.03 3.78 11.78
CA ARG A 108 9.31 3.07 11.75
C ARG A 108 10.43 3.98 12.25
N THR A 109 11.24 3.49 13.18
CA THR A 109 12.41 4.22 13.72
C THR A 109 13.70 3.80 13.02
N ILE A 110 14.73 4.63 13.18
CA ILE A 110 16.09 4.30 12.73
C ILE A 110 16.84 3.75 13.95
N GLY A 111 17.52 2.63 13.78
CA GLY A 111 18.34 2.05 14.84
C GLY A 111 19.54 2.91 15.21
N ASP A 112 20.04 2.75 16.42
CA ASP A 112 21.16 3.55 16.94
C ASP A 112 22.40 3.46 16.03
N GLY A 113 22.91 4.62 15.62
CA GLY A 113 24.11 4.74 14.78
C GLY A 113 23.91 4.41 13.31
N LEU A 114 22.66 4.27 12.85
CA LEU A 114 22.30 4.09 11.45
C LEU A 114 21.81 5.39 10.81
N GLU A 115 21.94 5.47 9.50
CA GLU A 115 21.44 6.59 8.68
C GLU A 115 20.23 6.14 7.84
N SER A 116 19.39 7.10 7.43
CA SER A 116 18.30 6.81 6.50
C SER A 116 18.84 6.40 5.13
N ILE A 117 18.06 5.58 4.42
CA ILE A 117 18.33 5.28 3.02
C ILE A 117 18.14 6.56 2.20
N PRO A 118 19.04 6.91 1.24
CA PRO A 118 19.06 8.24 0.61
C PRO A 118 17.88 8.57 -0.33
N ARG A 119 16.98 7.62 -0.60
CA ARG A 119 15.85 7.79 -1.53
C ARG A 119 14.59 7.22 -0.91
N ASN A 120 13.47 7.86 -1.19
CA ASN A 120 12.12 7.37 -0.89
C ASN A 120 11.90 5.99 -1.54
N SER A 121 11.23 5.09 -0.82
CA SER A 121 10.76 3.81 -1.34
C SER A 121 9.58 4.03 -2.28
N PRO A 122 9.74 3.82 -3.60
CA PRO A 122 8.65 4.03 -4.53
C PRO A 122 7.54 2.98 -4.33
N GLU A 123 6.32 3.32 -4.69
CA GLU A 123 5.24 2.35 -4.89
C GLU A 123 5.61 1.30 -5.97
N ILE A 124 4.98 0.13 -5.91
CA ILE A 124 5.22 -1.01 -6.82
C ILE A 124 3.98 -1.41 -7.65
N PHE A 125 2.99 -0.53 -7.78
CA PHE A 125 1.83 -0.73 -8.64
C PHE A 125 2.22 -0.92 -10.11
N ASP A 126 1.48 -1.81 -10.77
CA ASP A 126 1.53 -2.06 -12.20
C ASP A 126 2.93 -2.42 -12.77
N ARG A 127 3.88 -2.83 -11.91
CA ARG A 127 5.26 -3.19 -12.33
C ARG A 127 5.35 -4.48 -13.13
N GLY A 128 4.26 -5.24 -13.18
CA GLY A 128 4.10 -6.41 -14.05
C GLY A 128 3.78 -6.09 -15.51
N ASN A 129 3.50 -4.83 -15.85
CA ASN A 129 3.22 -4.43 -17.22
C ASN A 129 4.49 -4.57 -18.09
N SER A 130 4.36 -5.15 -19.29
CA SER A 130 5.47 -5.36 -20.24
C SER A 130 6.11 -4.07 -20.76
N ASP A 131 5.45 -2.93 -20.61
CA ASP A 131 5.99 -1.62 -20.97
C ASP A 131 7.12 -1.19 -20.03
N TRP A 132 7.25 -1.80 -18.84
CA TRP A 132 8.38 -1.54 -17.94
C TRP A 132 9.69 -2.08 -18.48
N THR A 133 10.64 -1.16 -18.66
CA THR A 133 12.00 -1.44 -19.13
C THR A 133 13.07 -1.10 -18.11
N SER A 134 12.78 -0.31 -17.07
CA SER A 134 13.75 0.04 -16.04
C SER A 134 13.17 0.08 -14.63
N MET A 135 14.06 -0.05 -13.65
CA MET A 135 13.76 -0.10 -12.22
C MET A 135 14.74 0.77 -11.42
N PHE A 136 14.35 1.14 -10.20
CA PHE A 136 14.95 2.20 -9.38
C PHE A 136 14.74 3.62 -9.94
N TRP A 137 15.01 4.62 -9.11
CA TRP A 137 14.96 6.04 -9.46
C TRP A 137 16.03 6.47 -10.46
N ASP A 138 17.14 5.75 -10.58
CA ASP A 138 18.26 6.05 -11.49
C ASP A 138 18.34 5.09 -12.69
N SER A 139 17.36 4.19 -12.84
CA SER A 139 17.35 3.11 -13.84
C SER A 139 18.61 2.26 -13.87
N ARG A 140 19.30 2.07 -12.74
CA ARG A 140 20.50 1.20 -12.69
C ARG A 140 20.21 -0.26 -13.04
N VAL A 141 18.95 -0.67 -12.96
CA VAL A 141 18.45 -1.92 -13.55
C VAL A 141 17.59 -1.56 -14.75
N ALA A 142 18.01 -1.99 -15.94
CA ALA A 142 17.31 -1.73 -17.19
C ALA A 142 17.35 -2.92 -18.13
N ASN A 143 16.34 -3.07 -18.97
CA ASN A 143 16.32 -4.00 -20.09
C ASN A 143 16.43 -3.19 -21.39
N THR A 144 17.57 -3.32 -22.05
CA THR A 144 17.82 -2.70 -23.35
C THR A 144 17.90 -3.79 -24.41
N ASN A 145 16.95 -3.79 -25.36
CA ASN A 145 16.90 -4.75 -26.47
C ASN A 145 16.90 -6.24 -26.05
N GLY A 146 16.23 -6.57 -24.94
CA GLY A 146 16.16 -7.93 -24.42
C GLY A 146 17.35 -8.33 -23.55
N HIS A 147 18.23 -7.40 -23.19
CA HIS A 147 19.38 -7.63 -22.33
C HIS A 147 19.27 -6.81 -21.05
N LEU A 148 19.34 -7.51 -19.90
CA LEU A 148 19.37 -6.88 -18.58
C LEU A 148 20.75 -6.25 -18.34
N GLN A 149 20.74 -4.96 -18.05
CA GLN A 149 21.87 -4.17 -17.59
C GLN A 149 21.67 -3.87 -16.11
N THR A 150 22.63 -4.28 -15.28
CA THR A 150 22.55 -4.14 -13.83
C THR A 150 23.92 -3.83 -13.24
N PRO A 151 24.01 -3.34 -11.98
CA PRO A 151 25.29 -3.14 -11.30
C PRO A 151 26.12 -4.42 -11.13
N ALA A 152 25.49 -5.60 -11.20
CA ALA A 152 26.19 -6.88 -11.06
C ALA A 152 27.02 -7.25 -12.29
N GLY A 153 26.78 -6.63 -13.46
CA GLY A 153 27.54 -6.92 -14.67
C GLY A 153 27.56 -8.41 -15.00
N ALA A 154 28.76 -9.00 -15.07
CA ALA A 154 28.96 -10.41 -15.37
C ALA A 154 28.58 -11.37 -14.22
N ASP A 155 28.41 -10.86 -13.00
CA ASP A 155 28.02 -11.67 -11.84
C ASP A 155 26.51 -11.90 -11.78
N LEU A 156 25.72 -11.20 -12.61
CA LEU A 156 24.27 -11.42 -12.69
C LEU A 156 23.98 -12.83 -13.21
N PRO A 157 23.24 -13.67 -12.47
CA PRO A 157 22.89 -15.00 -12.93
C PRO A 157 21.93 -14.97 -14.14
N ASP A 158 22.05 -15.97 -15.02
CA ASP A 158 21.08 -16.21 -16.08
C ASP A 158 19.71 -16.63 -15.52
N GLY A 159 18.65 -16.48 -16.33
CA GLY A 159 17.30 -16.97 -16.01
C GLY A 159 16.39 -15.96 -15.31
N LEU A 160 16.81 -14.70 -15.13
CA LEU A 160 15.92 -13.61 -14.73
C LEU A 160 14.93 -13.27 -15.84
N GLU A 161 13.65 -13.16 -15.49
CA GLU A 161 12.56 -13.07 -16.46
C GLU A 161 12.15 -11.63 -16.81
N SER A 162 12.53 -10.65 -15.99
CA SER A 162 12.12 -9.24 -16.16
C SER A 162 13.07 -8.27 -15.45
N PRO A 163 13.01 -6.95 -15.78
CA PRO A 163 13.66 -5.92 -14.98
C PRO A 163 13.22 -5.94 -13.50
N LEU A 164 11.96 -6.31 -13.23
CA LEU A 164 11.42 -6.41 -11.88
C LEU A 164 12.13 -7.52 -11.09
N ALA A 165 12.29 -8.70 -11.71
CA ALA A 165 13.06 -9.79 -11.10
C ALA A 165 14.53 -9.38 -10.88
N ALA A 166 15.14 -8.71 -11.85
CA ALA A 166 16.50 -8.21 -11.68
C ALA A 166 16.62 -7.18 -10.55
N GLN A 167 15.62 -6.32 -10.35
CA GLN A 167 15.57 -5.34 -9.26
C GLN A 167 15.58 -6.04 -7.90
N ALA A 168 14.78 -7.09 -7.71
CA ALA A 168 14.66 -7.83 -6.45
C ALA A 168 15.99 -8.47 -5.97
N MET A 169 16.99 -8.58 -6.85
CA MET A 169 18.34 -9.06 -6.51
C MET A 169 19.13 -8.09 -5.62
N PHE A 170 18.83 -6.79 -5.64
CA PHE A 170 19.75 -5.76 -5.10
C PHE A 170 19.48 -5.30 -3.66
N PRO A 171 18.24 -5.08 -3.19
CA PRO A 171 17.98 -4.64 -1.81
C PRO A 171 18.64 -5.54 -0.75
N VAL A 172 18.64 -6.86 -1.00
CA VAL A 172 19.28 -7.88 -0.13
C VAL A 172 20.80 -7.78 -0.05
N THR A 173 21.45 -7.07 -0.99
CA THR A 173 22.91 -6.84 -1.01
C THR A 173 23.32 -5.53 -0.34
N SER A 174 22.37 -4.61 -0.19
CA SER A 174 22.60 -3.27 0.32
C SER A 174 22.72 -3.27 1.84
N ARG A 175 23.83 -2.73 2.35
CA ARG A 175 24.11 -2.66 3.80
C ARG A 175 23.05 -1.86 4.54
N ALA A 176 22.61 -0.74 3.96
CA ALA A 176 21.65 0.17 4.56
C ALA A 176 20.20 -0.30 4.42
N GLU A 177 19.90 -1.20 3.47
CA GLU A 177 18.55 -1.73 3.25
C GLU A 177 18.35 -3.04 4.03
N MET A 178 18.85 -4.17 3.52
CA MET A 178 18.52 -5.48 4.10
C MET A 178 19.74 -6.27 4.59
N ARG A 179 20.97 -5.93 4.20
CA ARG A 179 22.13 -6.78 4.48
C ARG A 179 22.77 -6.56 5.85
N GLY A 180 22.86 -5.31 6.31
CA GLY A 180 23.51 -4.93 7.56
C GLY A 180 25.03 -4.75 7.48
N PHE A 181 25.61 -4.24 8.57
CA PHE A 181 27.02 -3.90 8.68
C PHE A 181 27.81 -4.92 9.51
N ALA A 182 29.11 -5.03 9.23
CA ALA A 182 29.96 -6.00 9.90
C ALA A 182 29.98 -5.77 11.42
N GLY A 183 29.81 -6.85 12.20
CA GLY A 183 29.79 -6.81 13.66
C GLY A 183 28.41 -6.59 14.27
N GLN A 184 27.38 -6.31 13.48
CA GLN A 184 26.00 -6.30 13.95
C GLN A 184 25.44 -7.73 14.01
N PRO A 185 24.87 -8.16 15.14
CA PRO A 185 24.23 -9.46 15.24
C PRO A 185 22.88 -9.48 14.51
N ASP A 186 22.40 -10.68 14.18
CA ASP A 186 21.01 -10.84 13.73
C ASP A 186 20.00 -10.72 14.88
N ALA A 187 18.71 -10.79 14.55
CA ALA A 187 17.59 -10.69 15.49
C ALA A 187 17.59 -11.76 16.59
N PHE A 188 18.42 -12.81 16.44
CA PHE A 188 18.58 -13.88 17.42
C PHE A 188 19.88 -13.73 18.24
N GLY A 189 20.67 -12.69 18.00
CA GLY A 189 21.98 -12.49 18.64
C GLY A 189 23.13 -13.28 18.00
N ASN A 190 22.90 -13.94 16.87
CA ASN A 190 23.95 -14.66 16.14
C ASN A 190 24.77 -13.71 15.27
N THR A 191 25.91 -14.18 14.78
CA THR A 191 26.69 -13.41 13.79
C THR A 191 25.92 -13.34 12.47
N ASN A 192 25.69 -12.13 11.95
CA ASN A 192 25.22 -11.92 10.58
C ASN A 192 26.33 -12.32 9.59
N GLU A 193 26.19 -13.49 8.99
CA GLU A 193 27.19 -14.04 8.09
C GLU A 193 27.32 -13.24 6.78
N LEU A 194 26.24 -12.62 6.29
CA LEU A 194 26.28 -11.84 5.04
C LEU A 194 27.02 -10.52 5.22
N ALA A 195 26.94 -9.91 6.41
CA ALA A 195 27.62 -8.65 6.68
C ALA A 195 29.16 -8.79 6.61
N SER A 196 29.68 -10.01 6.79
CA SER A 196 31.11 -10.32 6.73
C SER A 196 31.68 -10.42 5.31
N LEU A 197 30.82 -10.56 4.30
CA LEU A 197 31.23 -10.62 2.90
C LEU A 197 31.72 -9.25 2.39
N ASP A 198 32.52 -9.24 1.33
CA ASP A 198 32.88 -8.01 0.63
C ASP A 198 31.68 -7.48 -0.19
N ASP A 199 31.59 -6.17 -0.39
CA ASP A 199 30.48 -5.54 -1.13
C ASP A 199 30.48 -5.91 -2.62
N SER A 200 31.64 -6.29 -3.16
CA SER A 200 31.75 -6.82 -4.52
C SER A 200 31.35 -8.30 -4.65
N ASN A 201 31.20 -9.04 -3.54
CA ASN A 201 30.86 -10.46 -3.59
C ASN A 201 29.35 -10.70 -3.63
N LEU A 202 28.70 -10.24 -4.70
CA LEU A 202 27.25 -10.35 -4.88
C LEU A 202 26.78 -11.80 -4.91
N THR A 203 27.48 -12.68 -5.65
CA THR A 203 27.16 -14.11 -5.72
C THR A 203 27.20 -14.78 -4.35
N GLY A 204 28.22 -14.50 -3.54
CA GLY A 204 28.31 -15.05 -2.19
C GLY A 204 27.18 -14.60 -1.26
N ILE A 205 26.68 -13.36 -1.44
CA ILE A 205 25.54 -12.85 -0.68
C ILE A 205 24.26 -13.60 -1.07
N TRP A 206 24.00 -13.73 -2.38
CA TRP A 206 22.84 -14.45 -2.91
C TRP A 206 22.85 -15.93 -2.57
N ASP A 207 24.01 -16.60 -2.67
CA ASP A 207 24.18 -17.99 -2.28
C ASP A 207 23.93 -18.18 -0.78
N GLY A 208 24.43 -17.25 0.06
CA GLY A 208 24.19 -17.26 1.49
C GLY A 208 22.70 -17.20 1.84
N LEU A 209 21.94 -16.33 1.16
CA LEU A 209 20.50 -16.22 1.31
C LEU A 209 19.76 -17.48 0.84
N MET A 210 20.13 -18.02 -0.32
CA MET A 210 19.49 -19.25 -0.82
C MET A 210 19.77 -20.45 0.08
N ASN A 211 20.97 -20.58 0.62
CA ASN A 211 21.28 -21.63 1.59
C ASN A 211 20.39 -21.55 2.84
N ARG A 212 20.08 -20.33 3.31
CA ARG A 212 19.16 -20.12 4.44
C ARG A 212 17.74 -20.52 4.09
N VAL A 213 17.22 -19.97 2.99
CA VAL A 213 15.85 -20.21 2.54
C VAL A 213 15.61 -21.69 2.25
N LEU A 214 16.53 -22.38 1.57
CA LEU A 214 16.41 -23.81 1.27
C LEU A 214 16.65 -24.73 2.48
N ALA A 215 17.19 -24.21 3.59
CA ALA A 215 17.24 -24.95 4.85
C ALA A 215 15.86 -25.07 5.53
N ILE A 216 14.88 -24.24 5.13
CA ILE A 216 13.52 -24.28 5.63
C ILE A 216 12.70 -25.28 4.78
N PRO A 217 12.20 -26.40 5.35
CA PRO A 217 11.53 -27.46 4.59
C PRO A 217 10.33 -26.98 3.76
N GLN A 218 9.56 -26.04 4.30
CA GLN A 218 8.41 -25.44 3.62
C GLN A 218 8.84 -24.68 2.37
N TYR A 219 9.87 -23.83 2.44
CA TYR A 219 10.39 -23.14 1.26
C TYR A 219 10.92 -24.11 0.22
N LYS A 220 11.68 -25.12 0.63
CA LYS A 220 12.17 -26.15 -0.29
C LYS A 220 11.03 -26.81 -1.08
N GLN A 221 9.89 -27.10 -0.45
CA GLN A 221 8.70 -27.60 -1.13
C GLN A 221 8.11 -26.54 -2.09
N MET A 222 7.94 -25.30 -1.63
CA MET A 222 7.40 -24.22 -2.47
C MET A 222 8.26 -23.93 -3.71
N PHE A 223 9.59 -24.01 -3.60
CA PHE A 223 10.50 -23.91 -4.75
C PHE A 223 10.33 -25.09 -5.72
N GLN A 224 10.14 -26.31 -5.22
CA GLN A 224 9.89 -27.48 -6.07
C GLN A 224 8.54 -27.36 -6.81
N ASP A 225 7.52 -26.80 -6.16
CA ASP A 225 6.20 -26.60 -6.75
C ASP A 225 6.19 -25.47 -7.79
N ALA A 226 6.97 -24.40 -7.57
CA ALA A 226 7.12 -23.28 -8.50
C ALA A 226 8.10 -23.58 -9.66
N TYR A 227 9.09 -24.44 -9.44
CA TYR A 227 10.14 -24.79 -10.42
C TYR A 227 10.33 -26.31 -10.54
N PRO A 228 9.30 -27.07 -10.97
CA PRO A 228 9.34 -28.54 -10.95
C PRO A 228 10.37 -29.17 -11.89
N SER A 229 10.92 -28.39 -12.82
CA SER A 229 11.97 -28.82 -13.75
C SER A 229 13.38 -28.40 -13.34
N THR A 230 13.54 -27.66 -12.24
CA THR A 230 14.83 -27.19 -11.75
C THR A 230 15.30 -28.07 -10.60
N PRO A 231 16.43 -28.77 -10.71
CA PRO A 231 17.02 -29.49 -9.60
C PRO A 231 17.33 -28.55 -8.43
N GLU A 232 17.19 -29.03 -7.18
CA GLU A 232 17.47 -28.22 -5.99
C GLU A 232 18.87 -27.60 -5.97
N ALA A 233 19.88 -28.33 -6.49
CA ALA A 233 21.25 -27.83 -6.58
C ALA A 233 21.43 -26.70 -7.61
N GLU A 234 20.44 -26.46 -8.47
CA GLU A 234 20.42 -25.38 -9.46
C GLU A 234 19.53 -24.20 -9.02
N LEU A 235 18.85 -24.31 -7.87
CA LEU A 235 18.07 -23.21 -7.31
C LEU A 235 18.99 -22.11 -6.77
N GLY A 236 19.21 -21.08 -7.57
CA GLY A 236 19.83 -19.81 -7.15
C GLY A 236 18.83 -18.71 -6.82
N PHE A 237 19.33 -17.56 -6.35
CA PHE A 237 18.52 -16.43 -5.89
C PHE A 237 17.69 -15.79 -7.02
N GLN A 238 18.07 -15.97 -8.28
CA GLN A 238 17.25 -15.57 -9.43
C GLN A 238 15.87 -16.24 -9.44
N HIS A 239 15.73 -17.46 -8.88
CA HIS A 239 14.44 -18.13 -8.75
C HIS A 239 13.58 -17.49 -7.66
N ALA A 240 14.19 -17.06 -6.55
CA ALA A 240 13.52 -16.27 -5.52
C ALA A 240 13.07 -14.92 -6.08
N ALA A 241 13.96 -14.23 -6.79
CA ALA A 241 13.71 -12.93 -7.40
C ALA A 241 12.62 -12.98 -8.48
N ASN A 242 12.60 -14.00 -9.33
CA ASN A 242 11.53 -14.24 -10.29
C ASN A 242 10.19 -14.52 -9.60
N ALA A 243 10.19 -15.22 -8.46
CA ALA A 243 8.98 -15.47 -7.69
C ALA A 243 8.43 -14.18 -7.06
N ILE A 244 9.30 -13.38 -6.41
CA ILE A 244 8.96 -12.06 -5.86
C ILE A 244 8.36 -11.18 -6.96
N ALA A 245 9.02 -11.09 -8.11
CA ALA A 245 8.51 -10.30 -9.23
C ALA A 245 7.16 -10.81 -9.77
N ALA A 246 6.91 -12.12 -9.77
CA ALA A 246 5.60 -12.66 -10.15
C ALA A 246 4.50 -12.25 -9.16
N PHE A 247 4.79 -12.29 -7.85
CA PHE A 247 3.87 -11.79 -6.83
C PHE A 247 3.58 -10.30 -6.98
N GLU A 248 4.61 -9.49 -7.13
CA GLU A 248 4.48 -8.03 -7.30
C GLU A 248 3.68 -7.70 -8.56
N ALA A 249 4.01 -8.35 -9.69
CA ALA A 249 3.35 -8.17 -10.97
C ALA A 249 1.84 -8.48 -10.91
N GLU A 250 1.44 -9.52 -10.19
CA GLU A 250 0.04 -9.94 -10.13
C GLU A 250 -0.75 -9.18 -9.06
N SER A 251 -0.19 -9.03 -7.87
CA SER A 251 -0.92 -8.58 -6.68
C SER A 251 -1.05 -7.07 -6.57
N PHE A 252 -0.18 -6.32 -7.26
CA PHE A 252 -0.19 -4.85 -7.28
C PHE A 252 -0.63 -4.29 -8.65
N THR A 253 -1.24 -5.11 -9.51
CA THR A 253 -1.88 -4.60 -10.73
C THR A 253 -3.19 -3.89 -10.40
N THR A 254 -3.35 -2.66 -10.87
CA THR A 254 -4.54 -1.83 -10.69
C THR A 254 -5.04 -1.31 -12.05
N SER A 255 -6.28 -1.65 -12.42
CA SER A 255 -6.86 -1.31 -13.74
C SER A 255 -8.33 -0.89 -13.68
N ASP A 256 -8.80 -0.52 -12.49
CA ASP A 256 -10.20 -0.26 -12.14
C ASP A 256 -10.40 1.16 -11.56
N SER A 257 -9.44 2.06 -11.74
CA SER A 257 -9.57 3.45 -11.32
C SER A 257 -10.74 4.14 -12.06
N ARG A 258 -11.18 5.29 -11.53
CA ARG A 258 -12.19 6.11 -12.22
C ARG A 258 -11.72 6.53 -13.61
N TRP A 259 -10.42 6.78 -13.77
CA TRP A 259 -9.79 7.03 -15.05
C TRP A 259 -9.87 5.83 -15.99
N ASP A 260 -9.61 4.60 -15.52
CA ASP A 260 -9.71 3.40 -16.35
C ASP A 260 -11.15 3.14 -16.84
N ARG A 261 -12.15 3.39 -15.98
CA ARG A 261 -13.56 3.34 -16.38
C ARG A 261 -13.90 4.41 -17.42
N TYR A 262 -13.37 5.62 -17.27
CA TYR A 262 -13.50 6.67 -18.27
C TYR A 262 -12.88 6.23 -19.60
N LEU A 263 -11.66 5.71 -19.61
CA LEU A 263 -11.01 5.18 -20.81
C LEU A 263 -11.82 4.05 -21.46
N SER A 264 -12.53 3.25 -20.67
CA SER A 264 -13.43 2.17 -21.13
C SER A 264 -14.79 2.64 -21.66
N GLY A 265 -15.07 3.95 -21.66
CA GLY A 265 -16.26 4.56 -22.25
C GLY A 265 -17.33 5.04 -21.24
N ASP A 266 -17.08 4.94 -19.94
CA ASP A 266 -17.95 5.54 -18.92
C ASP A 266 -17.60 7.03 -18.72
N ASP A 267 -18.20 7.90 -19.52
CA ASP A 267 -17.98 9.35 -19.42
C ASP A 267 -18.41 9.94 -18.06
N SER A 268 -19.20 9.22 -17.26
CA SER A 268 -19.63 9.66 -15.93
C SER A 268 -18.66 9.25 -14.81
N ALA A 269 -17.65 8.42 -15.12
CA ALA A 269 -16.72 7.90 -14.12
C ALA A 269 -15.85 8.99 -13.46
N ILE A 270 -15.56 10.07 -14.19
CA ILE A 270 -14.77 11.20 -13.71
C ILE A 270 -15.59 12.50 -13.72
N SER A 271 -15.30 13.39 -12.77
CA SER A 271 -16.01 14.66 -12.62
C SER A 271 -15.65 15.65 -13.75
N PRO A 272 -16.48 16.68 -13.98
CA PRO A 272 -16.11 17.75 -14.91
C PRO A 272 -14.80 18.47 -14.55
N ALA A 273 -14.43 18.54 -13.27
CA ALA A 273 -13.14 19.08 -12.83
C ALA A 273 -11.99 18.17 -13.25
N ALA A 274 -12.11 16.86 -13.04
CA ALA A 274 -11.11 15.89 -13.48
C ALA A 274 -10.95 15.87 -15.01
N LYS A 275 -12.03 16.07 -15.78
CA LYS A 275 -11.95 16.20 -17.25
C LYS A 275 -11.15 17.44 -17.67
N ARG A 276 -11.38 18.59 -17.02
CA ARG A 276 -10.58 19.81 -17.25
C ARG A 276 -9.12 19.62 -16.86
N GLY A 277 -8.87 18.95 -15.73
CA GLY A 277 -7.53 18.56 -15.29
C GLY A 277 -6.82 17.67 -16.30
N ALA A 278 -7.50 16.66 -16.84
CA ALA A 278 -6.96 15.80 -17.89
C ALA A 278 -6.66 16.61 -19.17
N HIS A 279 -7.51 17.56 -19.54
CA HIS A 279 -7.27 18.45 -20.69
C HIS A 279 -6.04 19.35 -20.47
N LEU A 280 -5.79 19.82 -19.24
CA LEU A 280 -4.56 20.53 -18.90
C LEU A 280 -3.36 19.57 -18.98
N PHE A 281 -3.47 18.40 -18.37
CA PHE A 281 -2.41 17.40 -18.28
C PHE A 281 -1.90 16.93 -19.65
N TYR A 282 -2.83 16.58 -20.56
CA TYR A 282 -2.52 16.12 -21.92
C TYR A 282 -2.39 17.25 -22.95
N GLY A 283 -2.49 18.50 -22.50
CA GLY A 283 -2.52 19.67 -23.36
C GLY A 283 -1.73 20.82 -22.77
N GLY A 284 -2.43 21.82 -22.21
CA GLY A 284 -1.86 23.12 -21.88
C GLY A 284 -0.75 23.13 -20.82
N ALA A 285 -0.77 22.20 -19.87
CA ALA A 285 0.27 22.05 -18.86
C ALA A 285 1.39 21.09 -19.28
N ASN A 286 1.21 20.37 -20.39
CA ASN A 286 2.19 19.46 -21.00
C ASN A 286 2.76 18.38 -20.05
N CYS A 287 2.05 18.01 -18.98
CA CYS A 287 2.51 16.98 -18.03
C CYS A 287 2.75 15.64 -18.73
N SER A 288 1.95 15.34 -19.76
CA SER A 288 2.06 14.12 -20.55
C SER A 288 3.28 14.04 -21.45
N SER A 289 4.13 15.07 -21.54
CA SER A 289 5.40 14.96 -22.27
C SER A 289 6.36 13.99 -21.60
N CYS A 290 6.31 13.89 -20.27
CA CYS A 290 7.09 12.95 -19.47
C CYS A 290 6.20 11.86 -18.87
N HIS A 291 5.04 12.23 -18.30
CA HIS A 291 4.07 11.28 -17.76
C HIS A 291 3.18 10.70 -18.86
N SER A 292 3.80 9.99 -19.81
CA SER A 292 3.20 9.54 -21.06
C SER A 292 2.75 8.06 -21.03
N GLY A 293 2.01 7.65 -22.05
CA GLY A 293 1.58 6.26 -22.22
C GLY A 293 0.60 5.76 -21.14
N ASN A 294 0.27 4.47 -21.22
CA ASN A 294 -0.76 3.86 -20.36
C ASN A 294 -0.32 3.72 -18.90
N ILE A 295 0.99 3.56 -18.66
CA ILE A 295 1.61 3.50 -17.33
C ILE A 295 1.98 4.90 -16.78
N MET A 296 1.70 5.98 -17.53
CA MET A 296 1.91 7.38 -17.12
C MET A 296 3.37 7.73 -16.76
N THR A 297 4.31 7.16 -17.52
CA THR A 297 5.74 7.44 -17.45
C THR A 297 6.38 7.10 -18.78
N ASP A 298 7.29 7.95 -19.25
CA ASP A 298 8.20 7.68 -20.36
C ASP A 298 9.42 6.84 -19.94
N GLN A 299 9.63 6.65 -18.63
CA GLN A 299 10.80 6.03 -18.02
C GLN A 299 12.14 6.73 -18.35
N GLU A 300 12.08 7.96 -18.86
CA GLU A 300 13.24 8.82 -19.10
C GLU A 300 13.62 9.57 -17.81
N HIS A 301 14.74 10.29 -17.85
CA HIS A 301 15.35 10.89 -16.66
C HIS A 301 15.42 12.41 -16.78
N HIS A 302 14.91 13.08 -15.75
CA HIS A 302 14.80 14.53 -15.74
C HIS A 302 15.32 15.08 -14.42
N ASN A 303 16.02 16.20 -14.50
CA ASN A 303 16.30 17.03 -13.34
C ASN A 303 15.21 18.10 -13.28
N ILE A 304 14.31 17.96 -12.32
CA ILE A 304 13.23 18.92 -12.10
C ILE A 304 13.52 19.91 -10.97
N GLY A 305 14.74 19.90 -10.43
CA GLY A 305 15.12 20.79 -9.33
C GLY A 305 14.46 20.40 -8.01
N VAL A 306 14.48 19.12 -7.63
CA VAL A 306 13.98 18.72 -6.30
C VAL A 306 15.06 19.08 -5.25
N PRO A 307 14.71 19.77 -4.14
CA PRO A 307 15.63 20.04 -3.05
C PRO A 307 16.30 18.77 -2.54
N GLN A 308 17.60 18.84 -2.28
CA GLN A 308 18.38 17.71 -1.78
C GLN A 308 18.21 17.61 -0.26
N LEU A 309 17.99 16.39 0.26
CA LEU A 309 17.89 16.11 1.69
C LEU A 309 18.42 14.70 2.01
N GLY A 310 18.71 14.45 3.28
CA GLY A 310 19.27 13.18 3.74
C GLY A 310 20.79 13.06 3.55
N PRO A 311 21.33 11.84 3.61
CA PRO A 311 22.78 11.59 3.55
C PRO A 311 23.37 11.70 2.13
N GLY A 312 22.53 11.80 1.09
CA GLY A 312 23.00 11.79 -0.30
C GLY A 312 23.58 10.43 -0.73
N LYS A 313 24.25 10.41 -1.89
CA LYS A 313 24.87 9.21 -2.46
C LYS A 313 26.30 9.42 -2.97
N ASP A 314 26.84 10.63 -2.84
CA ASP A 314 28.22 10.96 -3.17
C ASP A 314 29.02 11.47 -1.94
N GLU A 315 30.32 11.71 -2.13
CA GLU A 315 31.21 12.17 -1.04
C GLU A 315 30.89 13.58 -0.52
N SER A 316 30.10 14.36 -1.27
CA SER A 316 29.66 15.70 -0.88
C SER A 316 28.34 15.71 -0.10
N GLY A 317 27.67 14.55 0.00
CA GLY A 317 26.35 14.43 0.62
C GLY A 317 25.20 14.81 -0.32
N LEU A 318 25.43 14.78 -1.64
CA LEU A 318 24.41 15.01 -2.66
C LEU A 318 24.01 13.69 -3.33
N ASP A 319 22.77 13.58 -3.81
CA ASP A 319 22.36 12.49 -4.69
C ASP A 319 22.40 12.95 -6.14
N VAL A 320 23.51 12.65 -6.82
CA VAL A 320 23.71 13.03 -8.22
C VAL A 320 22.89 12.20 -9.22
N GLY A 321 21.99 11.33 -8.73
CA GLY A 321 20.99 10.65 -9.54
C GLY A 321 21.60 9.67 -10.53
N ARG A 322 21.14 9.73 -11.78
CA ARG A 322 21.57 8.83 -12.86
C ARG A 322 23.03 8.94 -13.25
N MET A 323 23.70 10.05 -12.93
CA MET A 323 25.15 10.19 -13.11
C MET A 323 25.93 9.06 -12.41
N LEU A 324 25.43 8.51 -11.29
CA LEU A 324 26.06 7.34 -10.64
C LEU A 324 26.09 6.09 -11.52
N VAL A 325 25.20 6.01 -12.51
CA VAL A 325 25.09 4.89 -13.46
C VAL A 325 25.86 5.20 -14.75
N THR A 326 25.69 6.39 -15.31
CA THR A 326 26.25 6.73 -16.63
C THR A 326 27.62 7.38 -16.60
N GLN A 327 28.02 7.93 -15.46
CA GLN A 327 29.22 8.76 -15.28
C GLN A 327 29.22 10.01 -16.19
N SER A 328 28.04 10.45 -16.64
CA SER A 328 27.86 11.64 -17.47
C SER A 328 27.40 12.83 -16.64
N GLU A 329 28.05 13.98 -16.79
CA GLU A 329 27.61 15.24 -16.16
C GLU A 329 26.23 15.68 -16.67
N ASP A 330 25.86 15.30 -17.90
CA ASP A 330 24.54 15.61 -18.47
C ASP A 330 23.40 14.88 -17.73
N ASP A 331 23.72 13.79 -17.01
CA ASP A 331 22.77 13.01 -16.19
C ASP A 331 22.79 13.41 -14.71
N LYS A 332 23.49 14.48 -14.34
CA LYS A 332 23.59 14.91 -12.95
C LYS A 332 22.21 15.38 -12.45
N PHE A 333 21.81 14.85 -11.29
CA PHE A 333 20.51 15.09 -10.64
C PHE A 333 19.28 14.64 -11.44
N THR A 334 19.47 13.84 -12.50
CA THR A 334 18.32 13.29 -13.24
C THR A 334 17.82 12.01 -12.59
N PHE A 335 16.49 11.88 -12.52
CA PHE A 335 15.80 10.70 -11.98
C PHE A 335 14.69 10.28 -12.92
N ARG A 336 14.39 8.99 -12.92
CA ARG A 336 13.36 8.38 -13.75
C ARG A 336 12.00 9.00 -13.44
N THR A 337 11.25 9.38 -14.46
CA THR A 337 9.85 9.83 -14.32
C THR A 337 9.03 8.75 -13.58
N PRO A 338 8.49 9.02 -12.38
CA PRO A 338 7.64 8.05 -11.70
C PRO A 338 6.27 7.98 -12.39
N PRO A 339 5.60 6.83 -12.36
CA PRO A 339 4.23 6.73 -12.86
C PRO A 339 3.27 7.49 -11.92
N LEU A 340 2.12 7.93 -12.44
CA LEU A 340 1.14 8.71 -11.66
C LEU A 340 -0.11 7.92 -11.25
N ARG A 341 -0.25 6.67 -11.67
CA ARG A 341 -1.31 5.78 -11.17
C ARG A 341 -1.17 5.65 -9.65
N ASN A 342 -2.29 5.80 -8.94
CA ASN A 342 -2.35 5.83 -7.47
C ASN A 342 -1.53 6.95 -6.77
N THR A 343 -0.99 7.94 -7.48
CA THR A 343 -0.11 8.98 -6.89
C THR A 343 -0.73 9.75 -5.72
N ALA A 344 -2.06 9.86 -5.68
CA ALA A 344 -2.78 10.55 -4.61
C ALA A 344 -2.67 9.87 -3.23
N VAL A 345 -2.19 8.62 -3.17
CA VAL A 345 -2.10 7.83 -1.93
C VAL A 345 -0.69 7.29 -1.65
N THR A 346 0.32 7.69 -2.43
CA THR A 346 1.69 7.14 -2.36
C THR A 346 2.72 8.18 -1.96
N GLY A 347 2.31 9.20 -1.21
CA GLY A 347 3.23 10.19 -0.66
C GLY A 347 4.13 9.59 0.43
N PRO A 348 5.17 10.33 0.88
CA PRO A 348 5.65 11.61 0.33
C PRO A 348 6.21 11.50 -1.10
N TRP A 349 6.24 12.61 -1.84
CA TRP A 349 6.55 12.64 -3.28
C TRP A 349 7.98 13.06 -3.59
N MET A 350 8.42 12.71 -4.81
CA MET A 350 9.78 12.83 -5.37
C MET A 350 10.74 11.73 -4.89
N HIS A 351 11.92 11.65 -5.52
CA HIS A 351 12.91 10.58 -5.28
C HIS A 351 13.40 10.50 -3.82
N ASN A 352 13.25 11.57 -3.05
CA ASN A 352 13.68 11.68 -1.65
C ASN A 352 12.52 12.10 -0.72
N GLY A 353 11.29 12.11 -1.22
CA GLY A 353 10.11 12.47 -0.42
C GLY A 353 10.08 13.91 0.07
N ALA A 354 10.68 14.85 -0.67
CA ALA A 354 10.76 16.27 -0.30
C ALA A 354 9.39 16.94 -0.09
N TYR A 355 8.32 16.43 -0.72
CA TYR A 355 6.97 16.98 -0.56
C TYR A 355 6.08 16.01 0.19
N THR A 356 5.52 16.46 1.31
CA THR A 356 4.56 15.70 2.14
C THR A 356 3.10 15.95 1.74
N GLU A 357 2.86 16.81 0.75
CA GLU A 357 1.55 17.14 0.18
C GLU A 357 1.60 17.10 -1.36
N LEU A 358 0.66 16.39 -1.99
CA LEU A 358 0.64 16.23 -3.45
C LEU A 358 0.47 17.57 -4.16
N GLU A 359 -0.36 18.47 -3.63
CA GLU A 359 -0.54 19.80 -4.22
C GLU A 359 0.77 20.59 -4.24
N SER A 360 1.57 20.50 -3.17
CA SER A 360 2.89 21.14 -3.13
C SER A 360 3.84 20.54 -4.18
N ALA A 361 3.80 19.21 -4.37
CA ALA A 361 4.55 18.54 -5.43
C ALA A 361 4.11 18.94 -6.85
N VAL A 362 2.80 19.14 -7.07
CA VAL A 362 2.26 19.62 -8.35
C VAL A 362 2.67 21.08 -8.61
N ARG A 363 2.60 21.93 -7.58
CA ARG A 363 2.99 23.34 -7.67
C ARG A 363 4.46 23.54 -8.04
N HIS A 364 5.33 22.63 -7.61
CA HIS A 364 6.76 22.62 -7.95
C HIS A 364 7.02 22.75 -9.45
N PHE A 365 6.28 22.01 -10.29
CA PHE A 365 6.49 21.96 -11.74
C PHE A 365 6.22 23.28 -12.46
N PHE A 366 5.47 24.21 -11.87
CA PHE A 366 5.15 25.49 -12.50
C PHE A 366 6.18 26.57 -12.22
N SER A 367 7.07 26.36 -11.25
CA SER A 367 8.13 27.32 -10.86
C SER A 367 9.25 26.62 -10.08
N PRO A 368 10.00 25.67 -10.68
CA PRO A 368 10.97 24.83 -9.97
C PRO A 368 12.10 25.64 -9.31
N GLU A 369 12.62 26.67 -9.99
CA GLU A 369 13.64 27.57 -9.43
C GLU A 369 13.15 28.24 -8.13
N SER A 370 11.97 28.87 -8.19
CA SER A 370 11.37 29.54 -7.04
C SER A 370 10.98 28.55 -5.93
N ALA A 371 10.56 27.33 -6.30
CA ALA A 371 10.18 26.29 -5.36
C ALA A 371 11.37 25.79 -4.53
N ILE A 372 12.57 25.69 -5.11
CA ILE A 372 13.80 25.35 -4.37
C ILE A 372 14.19 26.50 -3.44
N GLU A 373 14.22 27.73 -3.95
CA GLU A 373 14.64 28.91 -3.17
C GLU A 373 13.75 29.18 -1.96
N ASN A 374 12.46 28.84 -2.07
CA ASN A 374 11.45 29.06 -1.03
C ASN A 374 10.96 27.75 -0.40
N PHE A 375 11.76 26.69 -0.45
CA PHE A 375 11.38 25.39 0.10
C PHE A 375 11.10 25.46 1.60
N ASP A 376 9.90 25.03 1.99
CA ASP A 376 9.44 25.06 3.38
C ASP A 376 9.90 23.81 4.14
N VAL A 377 11.04 23.94 4.82
CA VAL A 377 11.64 22.85 5.60
C VAL A 377 10.77 22.42 6.78
N ASP A 378 9.87 23.26 7.29
CA ASP A 378 9.06 22.94 8.47
C ASP A 378 7.97 21.89 8.16
N LYS A 379 7.65 21.69 6.87
CA LYS A 379 6.76 20.60 6.41
C LYS A 379 7.38 19.21 6.49
N LEU A 380 8.71 19.11 6.61
CA LEU A 380 9.39 17.83 6.79
C LEU A 380 9.36 17.40 8.26
N ALA A 381 9.51 16.08 8.47
CA ALA A 381 9.76 15.53 9.79
C ALA A 381 11.00 16.20 10.41
N GLU A 382 10.96 16.48 11.72
CA GLU A 382 12.01 17.21 12.44
C GLU A 382 13.41 16.67 12.16
N VAL A 383 13.55 15.34 12.11
CA VAL A 383 14.83 14.65 11.89
C VAL A 383 15.47 14.97 10.54
N LEU A 384 14.68 15.40 9.55
CA LEU A 384 15.14 15.69 8.19
C LEU A 384 15.42 17.17 7.96
N ARG A 385 14.87 18.08 8.79
CA ARG A 385 14.95 19.52 8.54
C ARG A 385 16.38 20.04 8.44
N SER A 386 17.26 19.53 9.31
CA SER A 386 18.69 19.89 9.30
C SER A 386 19.50 19.22 8.19
N THR A 387 18.92 18.27 7.46
CA THR A 387 19.60 17.55 6.36
C THR A 387 19.37 18.21 5.01
N VAL A 388 18.43 19.16 4.91
CA VAL A 388 18.11 19.84 3.65
C VAL A 388 19.29 20.72 3.22
N ARG A 389 19.71 20.56 1.97
CA ARG A 389 20.84 21.26 1.37
C ARG A 389 20.36 22.50 0.62
N LEU A 390 20.37 23.66 1.29
CA LEU A 390 19.96 24.95 0.74
C LEU A 390 21.13 25.94 0.58
N GLU A 391 22.38 25.45 0.59
CA GLU A 391 23.53 26.30 0.31
C GLU A 391 23.51 26.76 -1.15
N ALA A 392 23.90 28.02 -1.41
CA ALA A 392 23.87 28.60 -2.75
C ALA A 392 24.64 27.75 -3.78
N SER A 393 25.77 27.16 -3.39
CA SER A 393 26.56 26.28 -4.27
C SER A 393 25.85 24.98 -4.62
N ASP A 394 25.03 24.43 -3.73
CA ASP A 394 24.28 23.20 -3.99
C ASP A 394 23.11 23.49 -4.92
N ILE A 395 22.40 24.61 -4.68
CA ILE A 395 21.32 25.10 -5.54
C ILE A 395 21.84 25.44 -6.94
N GLU A 396 22.96 26.16 -7.05
CA GLU A 396 23.59 26.50 -8.34
C GLU A 396 23.94 25.24 -9.14
N GLN A 397 24.48 24.19 -8.50
CA GLN A 397 24.79 22.92 -9.16
C GLN A 397 23.53 22.20 -9.65
N LEU A 398 22.47 22.16 -8.82
CA LEU A 398 21.19 21.57 -9.18
C LEU A 398 20.55 22.29 -10.37
N LEU A 399 20.52 23.62 -10.35
CA LEU A 399 19.93 24.43 -11.41
C LEU A 399 20.75 24.44 -12.71
N ALA A 400 22.07 24.22 -12.64
CA ALA A 400 22.94 24.18 -13.82
C ALA A 400 22.60 23.06 -14.80
N THR A 401 21.89 22.02 -14.34
CA THR A 401 21.47 20.86 -15.15
C THR A 401 19.95 20.70 -15.16
N LEU A 402 19.20 21.76 -14.78
CA LEU A 402 17.74 21.74 -14.79
C LEU A 402 17.22 21.48 -16.20
N ASP A 403 16.21 20.64 -16.33
CA ASP A 403 15.64 20.33 -17.63
C ASP A 403 14.96 21.58 -18.24
N GLY A 404 15.45 21.97 -19.43
CA GLY A 404 14.95 23.14 -20.17
C GLY A 404 13.54 22.96 -20.73
N GLY A 405 12.96 21.75 -20.66
CA GLY A 405 11.56 21.49 -20.99
C GLY A 405 10.56 21.97 -19.93
N LEU A 406 11.02 22.36 -18.74
CA LEU A 406 10.14 22.82 -17.67
C LEU A 406 9.69 24.26 -17.91
N PRO A 407 8.40 24.54 -17.71
CA PRO A 407 7.89 25.87 -17.97
C PRO A 407 8.36 26.88 -16.93
N THR A 408 8.65 28.09 -17.39
CA THR A 408 8.89 29.25 -16.54
C THR A 408 7.61 30.08 -16.49
N ASP A 409 6.88 30.00 -15.37
CA ASP A 409 5.67 30.78 -15.10
C ASP A 409 4.57 30.65 -16.18
N MET A 410 3.79 29.56 -16.13
CA MET A 410 2.65 29.37 -17.05
C MET A 410 1.41 30.20 -16.67
N GLY A 411 1.46 31.02 -15.60
CA GLY A 411 0.28 31.74 -15.11
C GLY A 411 -0.86 30.81 -14.67
N VAL A 412 -0.53 29.61 -14.16
CA VAL A 412 -1.50 28.61 -13.70
C VAL A 412 -2.26 29.14 -12.49
N THR A 413 -3.59 29.02 -12.54
CA THR A 413 -4.45 29.48 -11.46
C THR A 413 -4.67 28.40 -10.41
N ASP A 414 -5.14 28.77 -9.21
CA ASP A 414 -5.56 27.77 -8.22
C ASP A 414 -6.69 26.88 -8.72
N GLN A 415 -7.52 27.36 -9.65
CA GLN A 415 -8.54 26.53 -10.28
C GLN A 415 -7.93 25.45 -11.17
N ASP A 416 -6.86 25.76 -11.90
CA ASP A 416 -6.14 24.80 -12.73
C ASP A 416 -5.46 23.74 -11.87
N ILE A 417 -4.85 24.14 -10.74
CA ILE A 417 -4.29 23.22 -9.74
C ILE A 417 -5.39 22.29 -9.20
N ASN A 418 -6.54 22.85 -8.79
CA ASN A 418 -7.67 22.04 -8.31
C ASN A 418 -8.19 21.05 -9.36
N ASP A 419 -8.25 21.46 -10.63
CA ASP A 419 -8.69 20.59 -11.72
C ASP A 419 -7.65 19.48 -11.99
N LEU A 420 -6.34 19.79 -12.00
CA LEU A 420 -5.26 18.80 -12.09
C LEU A 420 -5.29 17.82 -10.93
N MET A 421 -5.45 18.30 -9.70
CA MET A 421 -5.61 17.45 -8.52
C MET A 421 -6.81 16.51 -8.69
N ALA A 422 -7.97 17.02 -9.11
CA ALA A 422 -9.14 16.20 -9.37
C ALA A 422 -8.89 15.10 -10.42
N PHE A 423 -8.05 15.37 -11.42
CA PHE A 423 -7.58 14.36 -12.37
C PHE A 423 -6.65 13.33 -11.71
N LEU A 424 -5.63 13.75 -10.95
CA LEU A 424 -4.72 12.84 -10.25
C LEU A 424 -5.45 11.91 -9.27
N PHE A 425 -6.43 12.43 -8.53
CA PHE A 425 -7.32 11.62 -7.67
C PHE A 425 -8.19 10.63 -8.45
N SER A 426 -8.42 10.85 -9.75
CA SER A 426 -9.15 9.90 -10.58
C SER A 426 -8.32 8.68 -10.99
N LEU A 427 -6.99 8.78 -10.86
CA LEU A 427 -6.02 7.71 -11.14
C LEU A 427 -5.90 6.70 -9.99
N THR A 428 -6.52 6.97 -8.84
CA THR A 428 -6.53 6.06 -7.70
C THR A 428 -7.52 4.93 -7.93
N SER A 429 -7.02 3.71 -7.91
CA SER A 429 -7.80 2.49 -7.94
C SER A 429 -8.49 2.25 -6.59
N PRO A 430 -9.76 1.81 -6.56
CA PRO A 430 -10.39 1.36 -5.31
C PRO A 430 -9.81 0.03 -4.80
N THR A 431 -9.07 -0.72 -5.62
CA THR A 431 -8.38 -1.96 -5.21
C THR A 431 -7.29 -1.66 -4.17
N VAL A 432 -6.78 -0.43 -4.09
CA VAL A 432 -5.76 -0.07 -3.08
C VAL A 432 -6.23 -0.29 -1.64
N ASP A 433 -7.54 -0.17 -1.39
CA ASP A 433 -8.15 -0.39 -0.07
C ASP A 433 -8.11 -1.87 0.36
N MET A 434 -7.95 -2.79 -0.61
CA MET A 434 -7.94 -4.24 -0.38
C MET A 434 -6.52 -4.80 -0.23
N LEU A 435 -5.48 -4.01 -0.50
CA LEU A 435 -4.08 -4.44 -0.45
C LEU A 435 -3.66 -5.04 0.91
N PRO A 436 -4.12 -4.54 2.08
CA PRO A 436 -3.78 -5.15 3.37
C PRO A 436 -4.12 -6.65 3.47
N ALA A 437 -5.05 -7.17 2.66
CA ALA A 437 -5.38 -8.58 2.61
C ALA A 437 -4.26 -9.46 2.00
N LEU A 438 -3.27 -8.86 1.34
CA LEU A 438 -2.11 -9.56 0.78
C LEU A 438 -1.15 -10.05 1.88
N THR A 439 -1.16 -9.41 3.05
CA THR A 439 -0.27 -9.73 4.19
C THR A 439 -0.61 -11.13 4.74
N PRO A 440 0.33 -12.10 4.68
CA PRO A 440 0.14 -13.43 5.27
C PRO A 440 0.09 -13.38 6.79
N ASP A 441 -0.61 -14.34 7.41
CA ASP A 441 -0.65 -14.49 8.86
C ASP A 441 0.66 -14.97 9.49
N SER A 442 1.48 -15.62 8.68
CA SER A 442 2.78 -16.18 9.05
C SER A 442 3.58 -16.47 7.79
N VAL A 443 4.90 -16.45 7.90
CA VAL A 443 5.82 -16.86 6.85
C VAL A 443 6.51 -18.18 7.20
N PRO A 444 7.02 -18.94 6.20
CA PRO A 444 7.68 -20.23 6.42
C PRO A 444 8.85 -20.22 7.41
N SER A 445 9.61 -19.12 7.54
CA SER A 445 10.69 -19.00 8.54
C SER A 445 10.18 -18.97 9.99
N GLY A 446 8.90 -18.64 10.18
CA GLY A 446 8.31 -18.36 11.49
C GLY A 446 8.69 -16.98 12.06
N LEU A 447 9.43 -16.14 11.33
CA LEU A 447 9.71 -14.77 11.74
C LEU A 447 8.43 -13.91 11.74
N PRO A 448 8.38 -12.84 12.55
CA PRO A 448 7.24 -11.93 12.57
C PRO A 448 6.99 -11.30 11.19
N VAL A 449 5.71 -11.17 10.83
CA VAL A 449 5.26 -10.46 9.63
C VAL A 449 4.87 -9.03 10.02
N ASP A 450 5.42 -8.05 9.31
CA ASP A 450 5.09 -6.63 9.53
C ASP A 450 3.59 -6.34 9.35
N GLY A 451 3.08 -5.38 10.10
CA GLY A 451 1.69 -4.90 9.98
C GLY A 451 0.63 -5.80 10.63
N LEU A 452 1.03 -6.93 11.23
CA LEU A 452 0.19 -7.70 12.13
C LEU A 452 0.35 -7.15 13.55
N SER A 453 -0.69 -6.52 14.10
CA SER A 453 -0.74 -6.27 15.55
C SER A 453 -1.45 -7.44 16.23
N GLU A 454 -0.76 -8.08 17.17
CA GLU A 454 -1.44 -8.88 18.19
C GLU A 454 -1.97 -7.90 19.24
N SER A 455 -3.12 -7.28 18.94
CA SER A 455 -3.86 -6.54 19.97
C SER A 455 -4.71 -7.53 20.75
N LEU A 456 -4.12 -8.10 21.80
CA LEU A 456 -4.88 -8.78 22.83
C LEU A 456 -5.75 -7.75 23.54
N PHE A 457 -7.05 -7.79 23.29
CA PHE A 457 -8.01 -7.19 24.20
C PHE A 457 -8.86 -8.28 24.82
N SER A 458 -8.89 -8.34 26.15
CA SER A 458 -9.78 -9.20 26.90
C SER A 458 -11.10 -8.49 27.11
N VAL A 459 -12.18 -9.12 26.65
CA VAL A 459 -13.54 -8.66 26.93
C VAL A 459 -14.06 -9.47 28.11
N MET A 460 -14.14 -8.86 29.28
CA MET A 460 -14.70 -9.45 30.48
C MET A 460 -16.16 -9.06 30.63
N TYR A 461 -17.05 -10.03 30.84
CA TYR A 461 -18.42 -9.75 31.23
C TYR A 461 -18.53 -9.85 32.75
N ASP A 462 -18.87 -8.74 33.38
CA ASP A 462 -19.18 -8.72 34.81
C ASP A 462 -20.65 -9.11 35.01
N ALA A 463 -20.87 -10.32 35.50
CA ALA A 463 -22.21 -10.86 35.74
C ALA A 463 -22.94 -10.21 36.92
N GLU A 464 -22.24 -9.53 37.84
CA GLU A 464 -22.87 -8.80 38.95
C GLU A 464 -23.35 -7.42 38.52
N THR A 465 -22.60 -6.74 37.66
CA THR A 465 -22.94 -5.39 37.19
C THR A 465 -23.60 -5.35 35.81
N GLY A 466 -23.56 -6.45 35.06
CA GLY A 466 -24.11 -6.57 33.70
C GLY A 466 -23.28 -5.85 32.62
N ASN A 467 -22.06 -5.43 32.94
CA ASN A 467 -21.21 -4.62 32.06
C ASN A 467 -20.20 -5.48 31.30
N LEU A 468 -19.90 -5.08 30.05
CA LEU A 468 -18.69 -5.49 29.35
C LEU A 468 -17.53 -4.57 29.78
N MET A 469 -16.43 -5.14 30.25
CA MET A 469 -15.14 -4.48 30.41
C MET A 469 -14.22 -4.92 29.29
N VAL A 470 -13.62 -3.97 28.59
CA VAL A 470 -12.60 -4.24 27.56
C VAL A 470 -11.27 -3.81 28.16
N ASP A 471 -10.35 -4.75 28.34
CA ASP A 471 -8.98 -4.49 28.79
C ASP A 471 -8.03 -4.73 27.63
N GLY A 472 -7.31 -3.68 27.22
CA GLY A 472 -6.45 -3.64 26.03
C GLY A 472 -5.56 -2.39 26.04
N PRO A 473 -4.60 -2.24 25.10
CA PRO A 473 -3.69 -1.10 25.09
C PRO A 473 -4.47 0.23 24.98
N GLU A 474 -4.00 1.28 25.68
CA GLU A 474 -4.62 2.60 25.71
C GLU A 474 -4.83 3.14 24.28
N GLY A 475 -6.09 3.43 23.91
CA GLY A 475 -6.42 4.06 22.62
C GLY A 475 -7.63 3.52 21.86
N ILE A 476 -8.26 2.42 22.30
CA ILE A 476 -9.54 1.96 21.72
C ILE A 476 -10.70 2.69 22.43
N ASP A 477 -11.15 3.80 21.84
CA ASP A 477 -12.34 4.53 22.27
C ASP A 477 -13.60 3.90 21.66
N LEU A 478 -14.44 3.26 22.49
CA LEU A 478 -15.73 2.70 22.10
C LEU A 478 -16.91 3.64 22.41
N ASP A 479 -16.65 4.92 22.72
CA ASP A 479 -17.70 5.89 23.03
C ASP A 479 -18.74 5.99 21.90
N GLY A 480 -19.97 5.54 22.18
CA GLY A 480 -21.13 5.69 21.30
C GLY A 480 -21.91 4.41 21.00
N PHE A 481 -21.42 3.24 21.39
CA PHE A 481 -22.09 1.95 21.16
C PHE A 481 -22.50 1.29 22.48
N PHE A 482 -23.72 0.75 22.54
CA PHE A 482 -24.15 -0.13 23.63
C PHE A 482 -24.67 -1.45 23.06
N LEU A 483 -24.35 -2.55 23.75
CA LEU A 483 -24.93 -3.87 23.50
C LEU A 483 -26.10 -4.08 24.46
N ARG A 484 -27.33 -4.21 23.94
CA ARG A 484 -28.50 -4.52 24.78
C ARG A 484 -28.88 -5.98 24.60
N ILE A 485 -28.85 -6.75 25.68
CA ILE A 485 -29.29 -8.15 25.70
C ILE A 485 -30.75 -8.15 26.20
N LEU A 486 -31.69 -8.45 25.31
CA LEU A 486 -33.08 -8.67 25.69
C LEU A 486 -33.35 -10.17 25.78
N ALA A 487 -33.69 -10.64 26.98
CA ALA A 487 -34.18 -11.99 27.19
C ALA A 487 -35.68 -12.05 26.85
N ASN A 488 -36.04 -12.81 25.82
CA ASN A 488 -37.43 -13.11 25.51
C ASN A 488 -37.72 -14.57 25.88
N GLY A 489 -38.67 -14.77 26.79
CA GLY A 489 -39.23 -16.08 27.12
C GLY A 489 -38.75 -16.69 28.44
N ASP A 490 -39.68 -17.29 29.18
CA ASP A 490 -39.47 -17.84 30.53
C ASP A 490 -38.97 -19.30 30.55
N SER A 491 -38.67 -19.92 29.40
CA SER A 491 -38.35 -21.37 29.37
C SER A 491 -37.23 -21.81 28.43
N GLU A 492 -36.92 -21.01 27.41
CA GLU A 492 -35.65 -21.06 26.69
C GLU A 492 -35.25 -19.61 26.40
N PRO A 493 -34.06 -19.14 26.82
CA PRO A 493 -33.71 -17.74 26.64
C PRO A 493 -33.45 -17.48 25.17
N GLU A 494 -34.39 -16.81 24.52
CA GLU A 494 -34.19 -16.26 23.19
C GLU A 494 -33.51 -14.90 23.37
N PHE A 495 -32.23 -14.81 23.02
CA PHE A 495 -31.46 -13.59 23.14
C PHE A 495 -31.58 -12.78 21.85
N THR A 496 -32.15 -11.58 21.95
CA THR A 496 -32.13 -10.62 20.84
C THR A 496 -31.04 -9.58 21.12
N PHE A 497 -30.15 -9.38 20.14
CA PHE A 497 -29.07 -8.40 20.20
C PHE A 497 -29.46 -7.17 19.38
N GLU A 498 -29.70 -6.04 20.05
CA GLU A 498 -29.89 -4.74 19.39
C GLU A 498 -28.61 -3.91 19.46
N LEU A 499 -28.15 -3.45 18.30
CA LEU A 499 -27.10 -2.44 18.19
C LEU A 499 -27.78 -1.08 17.99
N GLY A 500 -27.54 -0.13 18.89
CA GLY A 500 -28.09 1.23 18.81
C GLY A 500 -27.01 2.29 19.00
N SER A 501 -27.15 3.41 18.29
CA SER A 501 -26.50 4.67 18.67
C SER A 501 -27.27 5.28 19.85
N ALA A 502 -26.57 5.82 20.85
CA ALA A 502 -27.22 6.39 22.02
C ALA A 502 -28.24 7.51 21.66
N PRO A 503 -29.40 7.62 22.35
CA PRO A 503 -30.55 8.44 21.91
C PRO A 503 -30.43 9.95 22.19
N TRP A 504 -29.24 10.53 22.21
CA TRP A 504 -29.05 11.97 22.43
C TRP A 504 -28.57 12.74 21.18
N ALA A 505 -28.61 12.11 20.00
CA ALA A 505 -28.54 12.83 18.74
C ALA A 505 -29.93 13.44 18.43
N ASP A 506 -30.03 14.75 18.55
CA ASP A 506 -31.22 15.53 18.19
C ASP A 506 -31.73 15.20 16.78
N GLU A 507 -33.06 15.17 16.66
CA GLU A 507 -33.90 15.09 15.47
C GLU A 507 -33.20 15.23 14.10
N THR A 508 -32.97 14.10 13.42
CA THR A 508 -33.02 14.05 11.96
C THR A 508 -33.65 12.73 11.51
N ASP A 509 -34.85 12.84 10.94
CA ASP A 509 -35.59 11.74 10.34
C ASP A 509 -34.78 11.06 9.22
N ILE A 510 -34.34 9.82 9.43
CA ILE A 510 -33.85 8.94 8.36
C ILE A 510 -35.01 8.05 7.91
N VAL A 511 -35.60 8.39 6.77
CA VAL A 511 -36.55 7.54 6.04
C VAL A 511 -35.74 6.55 5.20
N LEU A 512 -35.74 5.27 5.58
CA LEU A 512 -35.21 4.19 4.76
C LEU A 512 -36.28 3.77 3.74
N SER A 513 -35.94 3.82 2.44
CA SER A 513 -36.81 3.33 1.36
C SER A 513 -36.66 1.82 1.14
N ASP A 514 -37.77 1.15 0.83
CA ASP A 514 -37.97 -0.30 0.73
C ASP A 514 -37.09 -1.09 -0.28
N ASP A 515 -36.16 -0.45 -1.01
CA ASP A 515 -35.34 -1.10 -2.04
C ASP A 515 -34.03 -1.75 -1.53
N MET A 516 -33.76 -1.73 -0.22
CA MET A 516 -32.55 -2.36 0.36
C MET A 516 -32.75 -3.76 0.96
N MET A 517 -33.94 -4.37 0.81
CA MET A 517 -34.27 -5.65 1.47
C MET A 517 -34.00 -6.92 0.66
N ALA A 518 -33.24 -6.87 -0.44
CA ALA A 518 -32.94 -8.07 -1.22
C ALA A 518 -31.54 -8.05 -1.82
N GLN A 519 -30.55 -8.56 -1.07
CA GLN A 519 -29.49 -9.48 -1.52
C GLN A 519 -28.30 -9.46 -0.56
N SER A 520 -28.38 -10.29 0.48
CA SER A 520 -27.22 -10.75 1.24
C SER A 520 -27.54 -12.13 1.82
N PHE A 521 -27.61 -13.13 0.94
CA PHE A 521 -27.45 -14.53 1.34
C PHE A 521 -25.96 -14.85 1.23
N ILE A 522 -25.31 -15.13 2.36
CA ILE A 522 -23.99 -15.77 2.40
C ILE A 522 -24.24 -17.28 2.50
N GLU A 523 -24.04 -17.97 1.38
CA GLU A 523 -24.03 -19.44 1.32
C GLU A 523 -22.64 -19.90 1.77
N TYR A 524 -22.55 -20.50 2.96
CA TYR A 524 -21.31 -21.12 3.46
C TYR A 524 -21.23 -22.55 2.91
N ARG A 525 -20.29 -22.83 2.00
CA ARG A 525 -19.88 -24.20 1.68
C ARG A 525 -18.58 -24.50 2.39
N SER A 526 -18.66 -25.32 3.44
CA SER A 526 -17.49 -26.02 3.97
C SER A 526 -17.39 -27.39 3.29
N ASP A 527 -16.32 -27.57 2.52
CA ASP A 527 -15.91 -28.86 2.00
C ASP A 527 -15.21 -29.65 3.11
N ALA A 528 -15.98 -30.09 4.11
CA ALA A 528 -15.52 -31.04 5.13
C ALA A 528 -16.73 -31.87 5.60
N SER A 529 -17.01 -32.95 4.88
CA SER A 529 -17.96 -33.97 5.32
C SER A 529 -17.39 -34.76 6.51
N PHE A 530 -17.81 -34.43 7.73
CA PHE A 530 -17.87 -35.37 8.84
C PHE A 530 -19.31 -35.51 9.32
N LEU A 531 -19.97 -36.55 8.83
CA LEU A 531 -21.17 -37.12 9.44
C LEU A 531 -20.74 -37.85 10.72
N MET A 532 -21.10 -37.35 11.89
CA MET A 532 -21.29 -38.20 13.07
C MET A 532 -22.57 -37.79 13.79
N SER A 533 -23.56 -38.69 13.69
CA SER A 533 -24.81 -38.70 14.41
C SER A 533 -24.60 -39.03 15.89
N ASP A 534 -25.40 -38.39 16.73
CA ASP A 534 -25.78 -38.69 18.10
C ASP A 534 -25.09 -39.85 18.83
N GLY A 535 -24.45 -39.49 19.95
CA GLY A 535 -24.35 -40.32 21.14
C GLY A 535 -23.25 -41.36 21.12
N ASP A 536 -22.10 -41.00 21.68
CA ASP A 536 -21.42 -41.78 22.73
C ASP A 536 -20.02 -41.21 22.99
N LEU A 537 -19.83 -40.57 24.15
CA LEU A 537 -18.67 -40.72 25.04
C LEU A 537 -18.74 -39.72 26.20
N ILE A 538 -19.61 -40.01 27.17
CA ILE A 538 -19.37 -39.60 28.57
C ILE A 538 -18.97 -40.86 29.31
N SER A 539 -17.67 -41.01 29.58
CA SER A 539 -17.23 -41.83 30.70
C SER A 539 -15.79 -41.49 31.09
N ALA A 540 -15.62 -40.47 31.93
CA ALA A 540 -14.60 -40.50 32.99
C ALA A 540 -14.79 -39.34 33.98
N MET A 541 -15.14 -39.72 35.21
CA MET A 541 -14.68 -39.13 36.47
C MET A 541 -15.10 -37.71 36.87
N LEU A 542 -16.12 -37.63 37.74
CA LEU A 542 -16.09 -36.73 38.91
C LEU A 542 -16.65 -37.46 40.15
N PRO A 543 -16.01 -37.38 41.34
CA PRO A 543 -16.55 -37.93 42.59
C PRO A 543 -17.66 -37.05 43.18
N ALA A 544 -18.52 -37.68 43.98
CA ALA A 544 -19.70 -37.10 44.58
C ALA A 544 -19.40 -36.08 45.71
N GLY A 545 -20.11 -34.95 45.67
CA GLY A 545 -20.35 -34.09 46.83
C GLY A 545 -19.65 -32.74 46.78
N MET A 546 -20.27 -31.74 46.16
CA MET A 546 -20.00 -30.32 46.43
C MET A 546 -21.21 -29.46 46.05
N SER A 547 -21.66 -28.61 46.97
CA SER A 547 -22.80 -27.69 46.85
C SER A 547 -22.34 -26.31 46.42
N ALA A 548 -23.22 -25.61 45.70
CA ALA A 548 -23.04 -24.30 45.08
C ALA A 548 -22.65 -23.17 46.05
N GLU A 549 -21.67 -22.35 45.64
CA GLU A 549 -21.71 -20.88 45.66
C GLU A 549 -20.40 -20.26 45.12
N ALA A 550 -20.58 -19.31 44.18
CA ALA A 550 -19.67 -18.27 43.68
C ALA A 550 -18.40 -18.65 42.88
N LEU A 551 -18.43 -18.45 41.55
CA LEU A 551 -17.25 -18.19 40.69
C LEU A 551 -17.65 -17.38 39.43
N SER A 552 -16.85 -16.34 39.13
CA SER A 552 -16.80 -15.60 37.87
C SER A 552 -15.68 -16.17 36.99
N ASP A 553 -15.96 -16.49 35.72
CA ASP A 553 -14.94 -16.99 34.77
C ASP A 553 -14.51 -15.88 33.80
N THR A 554 -13.21 -15.84 33.51
CA THR A 554 -12.61 -14.96 32.49
C THR A 554 -12.48 -15.73 31.18
N LEU A 555 -13.08 -15.24 30.08
CA LEU A 555 -12.85 -15.75 28.72
C LEU A 555 -11.85 -14.84 28.01
N SER A 556 -10.70 -15.39 27.61
CA SER A 556 -9.74 -14.66 26.78
C SER A 556 -10.04 -14.90 25.31
N VAL A 557 -10.42 -13.85 24.59
CA VAL A 557 -10.59 -13.87 23.13
C VAL A 557 -9.38 -13.16 22.54
N VAL A 558 -8.59 -13.88 21.74
CA VAL A 558 -7.44 -13.28 21.05
C VAL A 558 -7.92 -12.75 19.71
N TYR A 559 -7.78 -11.44 19.51
CA TYR A 559 -8.02 -10.80 18.23
C TYR A 559 -6.68 -10.50 17.57
N ARG A 560 -6.52 -10.95 16.32
CA ARG A 560 -5.43 -10.50 15.47
C ARG A 560 -5.97 -9.45 14.53
N MET A 561 -5.40 -8.27 14.61
CA MET A 561 -5.87 -7.10 13.88
C MET A 561 -4.93 -6.79 12.72
N ARG A 562 -5.47 -6.61 11.51
CA ARG A 562 -4.72 -6.24 10.30
C ARG A 562 -5.06 -4.80 9.87
N GLY A 563 -4.05 -3.98 9.57
CA GLY A 563 -4.21 -2.76 8.79
C GLY A 563 -3.91 -1.43 9.50
N ASN A 564 -4.18 -0.34 8.76
CA ASN A 564 -4.13 1.06 9.22
C ASN A 564 -5.25 1.30 10.27
N PRO A 565 -5.05 2.15 11.30
CA PRO A 565 -6.05 2.46 12.31
C PRO A 565 -7.46 2.86 11.81
N ALA A 566 -7.61 3.17 10.52
CA ALA A 566 -8.89 3.47 9.87
C ALA A 566 -9.64 2.28 9.24
N LEU A 567 -9.03 1.09 9.07
CA LEU A 567 -9.57 -0.01 8.24
C LEU A 567 -9.23 -1.41 8.80
N TRP A 568 -9.54 -1.65 10.07
CA TRP A 568 -9.22 -2.92 10.73
C TRP A 568 -10.09 -4.09 10.25
N THR A 569 -9.44 -5.23 9.99
CA THR A 569 -10.07 -6.55 9.93
C THR A 569 -9.54 -7.42 11.06
N ALA A 570 -10.39 -8.26 11.65
CA ALA A 570 -10.04 -9.04 12.84
C ALA A 570 -10.29 -10.54 12.66
N ASP A 571 -9.28 -11.35 12.97
CA ASP A 571 -9.38 -12.81 13.08
C ASP A 571 -9.50 -13.20 14.57
N VAL A 572 -10.41 -14.13 14.89
CA VAL A 572 -10.73 -14.53 16.27
C VAL A 572 -10.19 -15.92 16.56
N THR A 573 -9.33 -16.06 17.57
CA THR A 573 -8.89 -17.35 18.09
C THR A 573 -9.28 -17.49 19.57
N VAL A 574 -10.00 -18.56 19.90
CA VAL A 574 -10.30 -18.92 21.28
C VAL A 574 -9.19 -19.84 21.77
N VAL A 575 -8.39 -19.38 22.73
CA VAL A 575 -7.30 -20.17 23.32
C VAL A 575 -7.76 -20.68 24.69
N PRO A 576 -7.98 -21.99 24.88
CA PRO A 576 -8.19 -22.53 26.21
C PRO A 576 -6.87 -22.49 27.01
N GLU A 577 -6.87 -21.90 28.21
CA GLU A 577 -5.69 -21.94 29.07
C GLU A 577 -5.40 -23.37 29.56
N PRO A 578 -4.12 -23.80 29.68
CA PRO A 578 -3.79 -25.21 29.93
C PRO A 578 -4.11 -25.77 31.33
N ASP A 579 -4.66 -24.98 32.27
CA ASP A 579 -4.90 -25.43 33.65
C ASP A 579 -6.34 -25.22 34.16
N VAL A 580 -7.32 -25.05 33.26
CA VAL A 580 -8.75 -24.95 33.62
C VAL A 580 -9.54 -26.12 33.03
N LEU A 581 -9.88 -27.11 33.87
CA LEU A 581 -10.78 -28.22 33.50
C LEU A 581 -12.25 -27.75 33.43
N PRO A 582 -13.07 -28.28 32.51
CA PRO A 582 -14.11 -27.52 31.83
C PRO A 582 -15.52 -27.69 32.44
N LEU A 583 -16.30 -26.61 32.44
CA LEU A 583 -17.75 -26.63 32.65
C LEU A 583 -18.43 -25.78 31.56
N VAL A 584 -19.43 -26.37 30.92
CA VAL A 584 -20.10 -25.86 29.71
C VAL A 584 -21.18 -24.84 30.07
N ALA A 585 -21.10 -23.64 29.47
CA ALA A 585 -22.25 -22.85 29.05
C ALA A 585 -21.88 -22.13 27.74
N PHE A 586 -22.75 -22.22 26.74
CA PHE A 586 -22.52 -21.71 25.38
C PHE A 586 -22.34 -20.19 25.37
N GLY A 587 -21.19 -19.73 24.87
CA GLY A 587 -20.99 -18.40 24.33
C GLY A 587 -20.59 -18.53 22.87
N VAL A 588 -21.50 -18.23 21.95
CA VAL A 588 -21.16 -18.03 20.54
C VAL A 588 -20.76 -16.56 20.40
N LEU A 589 -19.49 -16.31 20.13
CA LEU A 589 -19.02 -14.99 19.74
C LEU A 589 -19.26 -14.81 18.23
N LEU A 590 -20.18 -13.92 17.87
CA LEU A 590 -20.32 -13.40 16.51
C LEU A 590 -19.64 -12.04 16.46
N ALA A 591 -18.78 -11.80 15.47
CA ALA A 591 -18.27 -10.47 15.17
C ALA A 591 -18.44 -10.12 13.70
N PHE A 592 -18.86 -8.87 13.50
CA PHE A 592 -19.45 -8.30 12.30
C PHE A 592 -18.45 -7.43 11.53
N GLN A 593 -18.71 -7.27 10.23
CA GLN A 593 -17.99 -6.37 9.34
C GLN A 593 -18.52 -4.94 9.50
N PHE A 594 -17.67 -3.99 9.91
CA PHE A 594 -18.05 -2.58 9.99
C PHE A 594 -17.39 -1.77 8.86
N ARG A 595 -18.21 -1.19 7.99
CA ARG A 595 -17.82 -0.14 7.05
C ARG A 595 -18.22 1.21 7.63
N ARG A 596 -17.30 2.17 7.64
CA ARG A 596 -17.66 3.59 7.68
C ARG A 596 -17.29 4.22 6.33
N ARG A 597 -18.31 4.75 5.63
CA ARG A 597 -18.16 5.86 4.68
C ARG A 597 -18.62 7.12 5.41
N PRO A 598 -18.19 8.33 5.04
CA PRO A 598 -17.11 8.72 4.13
C PRO A 598 -15.79 9.02 4.85
#